data_AF-A0A8H3AM68-F1
#
_entry.id   AF-A0A8H3AM68-F1
#
_cell.length_a   1.000
_cell.length_b   1.000
_cell.length_c   1.000
_cell.angle_alpha   90.00
_cell.angle_beta   90.00
_cell.angle_gamma   90.00
#
_symmetry.space_group_name_H-M   'P 1'
#
loop_
_entity.id
_entity.type
_entity.pdbx_description
1 polymer ?
#
loop_
_entity_poly.entity_id
_entity_poly.type
_entity_poly.pdbx_seq_one_letter_code
_entity_poly.pdbx_strand_id
1 'polypeptide(L)'
;MGSQQSSPGGSQIVYSNETPIQFSKDVINHLADTRDSPNPAPERQQALDAVVQQRIQSEIKRLQEAEALVQADIEAALERENLDREKQVAETDSSGGSSEELRNELEEVQKRADRFKNRLALEHAPEVKESQAKLLACYKNNPDRPLDCWEEVGHFKEAVSKLEKASIDAILMPYENLTGTGIHQDFVKSLQ
;
A
#
# COMPACT_ATOMS: atom_id res chain seq x y z
N MET A 1 57.64 -3.67 45.96
CA MET A 1 58.49 -2.49 45.70
C MET A 1 58.89 -2.52 44.23
N GLY A 2 58.68 -1.42 43.51
CA GLY A 2 58.56 -1.39 42.05
C GLY A 2 59.88 -1.39 41.26
N SER A 3 59.84 -2.08 40.12
CA SER A 3 60.88 -2.13 39.10
C SER A 3 60.51 -1.17 37.97
N GLN A 4 61.45 -0.33 37.56
CA GLN A 4 61.35 0.58 36.42
C GLN A 4 61.67 -0.18 35.12
N GLN A 5 60.88 0.01 34.05
CA GLN A 5 61.33 -0.19 32.68
C GLN A 5 60.52 0.64 31.67
N SER A 6 61.19 1.60 31.04
CA SER A 6 60.81 2.42 29.87
C SER A 6 60.69 1.51 28.62
N SER A 7 59.91 1.74 27.56
CA SER A 7 59.50 2.96 26.84
C SER A 7 58.38 2.60 25.85
N PRO A 8 57.38 3.46 25.57
CA PRO A 8 56.68 3.42 24.30
C PRO A 8 56.77 4.78 23.60
N GLY A 9 57.08 4.79 22.30
CA GLY A 9 56.92 6.02 21.53
C GLY A 9 57.72 6.04 20.25
N GLY A 10 57.31 5.21 19.28
CA GLY A 10 57.62 5.50 17.89
C GLY A 10 56.96 6.82 17.53
N SER A 11 57.75 7.87 17.39
CA SER A 11 57.29 9.18 16.95
C SER A 11 56.85 9.09 15.49
N GLN A 12 55.54 9.02 15.28
CA GLN A 12 54.94 9.35 13.99
C GLN A 12 55.24 10.83 13.73
N ILE A 13 56.21 11.13 12.87
CA ILE A 13 56.51 12.50 12.45
C ILE A 13 55.37 12.94 11.54
N VAL A 14 54.40 13.65 12.13
CA VAL A 14 53.36 14.37 11.40
C VAL A 14 54.02 15.62 10.81
N TYR A 15 54.24 15.64 9.50
CA TYR A 15 54.63 16.86 8.78
C TYR A 15 53.41 17.76 8.65
N SER A 16 53.14 18.56 9.69
CA SER A 16 52.23 19.70 9.60
C SER A 16 52.98 20.84 8.92
N ASN A 17 52.67 21.12 7.64
CA ASN A 17 53.12 22.34 6.97
C ASN A 17 52.36 23.54 7.56
N GLU A 18 52.72 23.96 8.76
CA GLU A 18 52.22 25.18 9.39
C GLU A 18 52.95 26.39 8.81
N THR A 19 52.70 26.68 7.54
CA THR A 19 52.90 28.05 7.04
C THR A 19 51.78 28.90 7.62
N PRO A 20 52.07 30.00 8.35
CA PRO A 20 51.01 30.85 8.87
C PRO A 20 50.31 31.52 7.68
N ILE A 21 49.14 31.01 7.31
CA ILE A 21 48.26 31.68 6.35
C ILE A 21 47.68 32.89 7.08
N GLN A 22 48.41 34.00 7.05
CA GLN A 22 47.92 35.27 7.55
C GLN A 22 46.93 35.84 6.55
N PHE A 23 45.64 35.64 6.82
CA PHE A 23 44.59 36.31 6.08
C PHE A 23 44.61 37.80 6.41
N SER A 24 44.46 38.66 5.39
CA SER A 24 44.34 40.09 5.63
C SER A 24 43.11 40.35 6.50
N LYS A 25 43.22 41.33 7.39
CA LYS A 25 42.12 41.74 8.28
C LYS A 25 40.86 42.12 7.49
N ASP A 26 41.03 42.59 6.26
CA ASP A 26 39.94 42.92 5.35
C ASP A 26 39.14 41.69 4.91
N VAL A 27 39.80 40.56 4.63
CA VAL A 27 39.11 39.30 4.29
C VAL A 27 38.38 38.74 5.51
N ILE A 28 38.99 38.84 6.69
CA ILE A 28 38.37 38.41 7.95
C ILE A 28 37.13 39.26 8.24
N ASN A 29 37.20 40.58 8.05
CA ASN A 29 36.07 41.49 8.21
C ASN A 29 34.96 41.20 7.20
N HIS A 30 35.29 40.97 5.92
CA HIS A 30 34.30 40.57 4.91
C HIS A 30 33.61 39.24 5.23
N LEU A 31 34.35 38.26 5.77
CA LEU A 31 33.77 36.98 6.21
C LEU A 31 32.92 37.13 7.47
N ALA A 32 33.28 38.03 8.38
CA ALA A 32 32.51 38.37 9.58
C ALA A 32 31.20 39.10 9.22
N ASP A 33 31.28 40.13 8.38
CA ASP A 33 30.12 40.90 7.89
C ASP A 33 29.16 40.01 7.08
N THR A 34 29.68 39.05 6.30
CA THR A 34 28.82 38.07 5.59
C THR A 34 28.31 36.93 6.47
N ARG A 35 28.84 36.76 7.70
CA ARG A 35 28.35 35.79 8.68
C ARG A 35 27.12 36.29 9.42
N ASP A 36 27.06 37.60 9.67
CA ASP A 36 25.98 38.24 10.41
C ASP A 36 24.77 38.62 9.52
N SER A 37 24.91 38.51 8.19
CA SER A 37 23.78 38.64 7.26
C SER A 37 22.92 37.37 7.28
N PRO A 38 21.59 37.47 7.49
CA PRO A 38 20.71 36.30 7.58
C PRO A 38 20.55 35.53 6.25
N ASN A 39 21.04 36.07 5.13
CA ASN A 39 20.94 35.44 3.81
C ASN A 39 22.31 35.47 3.10
N PRO A 40 22.82 34.32 2.60
CA PRO A 40 24.04 34.30 1.80
C PRO A 40 23.93 35.15 0.53
N ALA A 41 25.07 35.67 0.07
CA ALA A 41 25.16 36.34 -1.22
C ALA A 41 24.65 35.41 -2.36
N PRO A 42 24.04 35.94 -3.43
CA PRO A 42 23.39 35.13 -4.47
C PRO A 42 24.33 34.13 -5.14
N GLU A 43 25.61 34.47 -5.33
CA GLU A 43 26.62 33.57 -5.88
C GLU A 43 26.90 32.37 -4.95
N ARG A 44 26.93 32.62 -3.64
CA ARG A 44 27.10 31.56 -2.63
C ARG A 44 25.86 30.67 -2.56
N GLN A 45 24.67 31.24 -2.72
CA GLN A 45 23.43 30.46 -2.77
C GLN A 45 23.43 29.51 -3.97
N GLN A 46 23.81 29.99 -5.16
CA GLN A 46 23.92 29.15 -6.36
C GLN A 46 24.94 28.01 -6.19
N ALA A 47 26.09 28.29 -5.56
CA ALA A 47 27.09 27.27 -5.26
C ALA A 47 26.57 26.23 -4.26
N LEU A 48 25.83 26.64 -3.23
CA LEU A 48 25.20 25.74 -2.27
C LEU A 48 24.12 24.88 -2.94
N ASP A 49 23.26 25.48 -3.76
CA ASP A 49 22.21 24.78 -4.48
C ASP A 49 22.79 23.73 -5.44
N ALA A 50 23.90 24.04 -6.12
CA ALA A 50 24.60 23.09 -6.98
C ALA A 50 25.13 21.87 -6.20
N VAL A 51 25.74 22.09 -5.03
CA VAL A 51 26.22 20.99 -4.15
C VAL A 51 25.06 20.16 -3.63
N VAL A 52 23.96 20.80 -3.23
CA VAL A 52 22.74 20.12 -2.76
C VAL A 52 22.15 19.27 -3.88
N GLN A 53 22.02 19.80 -5.10
CA GLN A 53 21.54 19.07 -6.26
C GLN A 53 22.44 17.86 -6.57
N GLN A 54 23.76 18.04 -6.56
CA GLN A 54 24.70 16.94 -6.79
C GLN A 54 24.53 15.83 -5.74
N ARG A 55 24.39 16.20 -4.46
CA ARG A 55 24.17 15.23 -3.39
C ARG A 55 22.84 14.51 -3.56
N ILE A 56 21.76 15.23 -3.85
CA ILE A 56 20.45 14.64 -4.11
C ILE A 56 20.53 13.63 -5.27
N GLN A 57 21.18 13.99 -6.38
CA GLN A 57 21.34 13.08 -7.52
C GLN A 57 22.12 11.82 -7.15
N SER A 58 23.18 11.95 -6.35
CA SER A 58 23.95 10.79 -5.88
C SER A 58 23.13 9.87 -4.98
N GLU A 59 22.31 10.43 -4.08
CA GLU A 59 21.44 9.64 -3.20
C GLU A 59 20.28 9.00 -3.97
N ILE A 60 19.69 9.69 -4.95
CA ILE A 60 18.66 9.11 -5.82
C ILE A 60 19.23 7.90 -6.56
N LYS A 61 20.42 8.04 -7.14
CA LYS A 61 21.08 6.93 -7.84
C LYS A 61 21.33 5.74 -6.90
N ARG A 62 21.81 6.00 -5.68
CA ARG A 62 22.03 4.97 -4.65
C ARG A 62 20.72 4.27 -4.28
N LEU A 63 19.62 5.00 -4.15
CA LEU A 63 18.30 4.43 -3.85
C LEU A 63 17.76 3.59 -5.00
N GLN A 64 17.93 4.03 -6.25
CA GLN A 64 17.53 3.27 -7.43
C GLN A 64 18.28 1.94 -7.55
N GLU A 65 19.59 1.94 -7.27
CA GLU A 65 20.40 0.71 -7.24
C GLU A 65 19.93 -0.26 -6.14
N ALA A 66 19.62 0.26 -4.95
CA ALA A 66 19.06 -0.54 -3.86
C ALA A 66 17.66 -1.10 -4.18
N GLU A 67 16.80 -0.29 -4.81
CA GLU A 67 15.47 -0.71 -5.23
C GLU A 67 15.54 -1.83 -6.29
N ALA A 68 16.43 -1.70 -7.28
CA ALA A 68 16.63 -2.72 -8.31
C ALA A 68 17.08 -4.06 -7.70
N LEU A 69 17.93 -4.03 -6.66
CA LEU A 69 18.34 -5.25 -5.95
C LEU A 69 17.18 -5.90 -5.19
N VAL A 70 16.35 -5.10 -4.51
CA VAL A 70 15.17 -5.60 -3.80
C VAL A 70 14.14 -6.17 -4.78
N GLN A 71 13.92 -5.51 -5.92
CA GLN A 71 13.03 -6.01 -6.97
C GLN A 71 13.50 -7.37 -7.50
N ALA A 72 14.81 -7.51 -7.79
CA ALA A 72 15.37 -8.79 -8.24
C ALA A 72 15.25 -9.90 -7.18
N ASP A 73 15.41 -9.57 -5.89
CA ASP A 73 15.23 -10.53 -4.79
C ASP A 73 13.77 -10.97 -4.67
N ILE A 74 12.81 -10.04 -4.78
CA ILE A 74 11.38 -10.35 -4.78
C ILE A 74 11.02 -11.23 -5.98
N GLU A 75 11.50 -10.92 -7.18
CA GLU A 75 11.26 -11.73 -8.38
C GLU A 75 11.83 -13.14 -8.23
N ALA A 76 13.05 -13.28 -7.71
CA ALA A 76 13.67 -14.58 -7.44
C ALA A 76 12.91 -15.38 -6.36
N ALA A 77 12.41 -14.70 -5.31
CA ALA A 77 11.60 -15.32 -4.27
C ALA A 77 10.26 -15.81 -4.82
N LEU A 78 9.59 -15.02 -5.66
CA LEU A 78 8.33 -15.39 -6.31
C LEU A 78 8.52 -16.53 -7.30
N GLU A 79 9.60 -16.54 -8.09
CA GLU A 79 9.91 -17.64 -9.00
C GLU A 79 10.14 -18.94 -8.21
N ARG A 80 10.90 -18.87 -7.12
CA ARG A 80 11.12 -20.01 -6.24
C ARG A 80 9.81 -20.51 -5.63
N GLU A 81 8.96 -19.63 -5.12
CA GLU A 81 7.66 -20.00 -4.56
C GLU A 81 6.77 -20.66 -5.62
N ASN A 82 6.73 -20.12 -6.84
CA ASN A 82 5.97 -20.71 -7.94
C ASN A 82 6.48 -22.10 -8.29
N LEU A 83 7.80 -22.31 -8.39
CA LEU A 83 8.39 -23.62 -8.65
C LEU A 83 8.15 -24.61 -7.50
N ASP A 84 8.23 -24.15 -6.25
CA ASP A 84 7.95 -24.97 -5.07
C ASP A 84 6.45 -25.34 -5.00
N ARG A 85 5.55 -24.42 -5.36
CA ARG A 85 4.11 -24.68 -5.49
C ARG A 85 3.80 -25.63 -6.64
N GLU A 86 4.44 -25.48 -7.80
CA GLU A 86 4.29 -26.42 -8.93
C GLU A 86 4.79 -27.82 -8.58
N LYS A 87 5.92 -27.93 -7.87
CA LYS A 87 6.42 -29.22 -7.36
C LYS A 87 5.49 -29.81 -6.32
N GLN A 88 4.98 -28.99 -5.40
CA GLN A 88 4.01 -29.45 -4.41
C GLN A 88 2.74 -29.97 -5.08
N VAL A 89 2.21 -29.25 -6.07
CA VAL A 89 1.05 -29.67 -6.87
C VAL A 89 1.36 -30.96 -7.64
N ALA A 90 2.52 -31.06 -8.28
CA ALA A 90 2.94 -32.26 -9.01
C ALA A 90 3.17 -33.48 -8.08
N GLU A 91 3.69 -33.27 -6.87
CA GLU A 91 3.82 -34.34 -5.86
C GLU A 91 2.45 -34.74 -5.29
N THR A 92 1.53 -33.79 -5.05
CA THR A 92 0.15 -34.12 -4.65
C THR A 92 -0.64 -34.82 -5.77
N ASP A 93 -0.37 -34.52 -7.04
CA ASP A 93 -0.96 -35.22 -8.18
C ASP A 93 -0.44 -36.67 -8.29
N SER A 94 0.81 -36.93 -7.86
CA SER A 94 1.37 -38.29 -7.79
C SER A 94 0.87 -39.11 -6.59
N SER A 95 0.31 -38.45 -5.56
CA SER A 95 -0.32 -39.08 -4.39
C SER A 95 -1.86 -38.99 -4.40
N GLY A 96 -2.48 -38.54 -5.48
CA GLY A 96 -3.94 -38.49 -5.63
C GLY A 96 -4.58 -37.44 -4.73
N GLY A 97 -4.44 -36.15 -5.08
CA GLY A 97 -5.55 -35.22 -4.89
C GLY A 97 -6.70 -35.73 -5.74
N SER A 98 -7.67 -36.41 -5.15
CA SER A 98 -8.73 -37.08 -5.88
C SER A 98 -9.46 -36.03 -6.71
N SER A 99 -9.72 -36.38 -7.97
CA SER A 99 -10.64 -35.64 -8.83
C SER A 99 -11.99 -35.37 -8.14
N GLU A 100 -12.33 -36.14 -7.10
CA GLU A 100 -13.49 -35.95 -6.23
C GLU A 100 -13.35 -34.79 -5.24
N GLU A 101 -12.20 -34.56 -4.61
CA GLU A 101 -12.01 -33.37 -3.75
C GLU A 101 -12.08 -32.08 -4.56
N LEU A 102 -11.45 -32.04 -5.74
CA LEU A 102 -11.54 -30.89 -6.65
C LEU A 102 -12.97 -30.66 -7.15
N ARG A 103 -13.72 -31.73 -7.45
CA ARG A 103 -15.14 -31.62 -7.81
C ARG A 103 -15.97 -31.06 -6.65
N ASN A 104 -15.72 -31.53 -5.43
CA ASN A 104 -16.43 -31.04 -4.24
C ASN A 104 -16.12 -29.57 -3.97
N GLU A 105 -14.87 -29.13 -4.13
CA GLU A 105 -14.47 -27.73 -3.94
C GLU A 105 -15.07 -26.83 -5.04
N LEU A 106 -15.07 -27.29 -6.29
CA LEU A 106 -15.77 -26.62 -7.41
C LEU A 106 -17.27 -26.49 -7.15
N GLU A 107 -17.93 -27.54 -6.66
CA GLU A 107 -19.35 -27.50 -6.30
C GLU A 107 -19.62 -26.53 -5.14
N GLU A 108 -18.74 -26.46 -4.14
CA GLU A 108 -18.86 -25.52 -3.05
C GLU A 108 -18.70 -24.06 -3.51
N VAL A 109 -17.71 -23.79 -4.36
CA VAL A 109 -17.49 -22.47 -4.96
C VAL A 109 -18.68 -22.08 -5.83
N GLN A 110 -19.20 -23.00 -6.65
CA GLN A 110 -20.37 -22.78 -7.47
C GLN A 110 -21.60 -22.47 -6.62
N LYS A 111 -21.83 -23.23 -5.55
CA LYS A 111 -22.91 -22.99 -4.59
C LYS A 111 -22.76 -21.64 -3.88
N ARG A 112 -21.53 -21.23 -3.55
CA ARG A 112 -21.26 -19.90 -2.96
C ARG A 112 -21.53 -18.77 -3.94
N ALA A 113 -21.15 -18.95 -5.21
CA ALA A 113 -21.42 -18.00 -6.28
C ALA A 113 -22.93 -17.88 -6.55
N ASP A 114 -23.66 -19.01 -6.57
CA ASP A 114 -25.11 -19.02 -6.78
C ASP A 114 -25.84 -18.38 -5.61
N ARG A 115 -25.44 -18.64 -4.36
CA ARG A 115 -25.97 -17.92 -3.19
C ARG A 115 -25.77 -16.41 -3.29
N PHE A 116 -24.59 -15.97 -3.75
CA PHE A 116 -24.29 -14.56 -3.92
C PHE A 116 -25.11 -13.92 -5.04
N LYS A 117 -25.23 -14.58 -6.19
CA LYS A 117 -26.09 -14.16 -7.30
C LYS A 117 -27.56 -14.08 -6.89
N ASN A 118 -28.06 -15.07 -6.15
CA ASN A 118 -29.44 -15.08 -5.65
C ASN A 118 -29.71 -13.93 -4.67
N ARG A 119 -28.72 -13.58 -3.82
CA ARG A 119 -28.82 -12.42 -2.93
C ARG A 119 -28.85 -11.09 -3.67
N LEU A 120 -28.16 -11.01 -4.81
CA LEU A 120 -28.14 -9.83 -5.69
C LEU A 120 -29.30 -9.79 -6.69
N ALA A 121 -30.05 -10.88 -6.83
CA ALA A 121 -31.13 -10.94 -7.81
C ALA A 121 -32.24 -9.94 -7.44
N LEU A 122 -32.56 -9.06 -8.40
CA LEU A 122 -33.65 -8.08 -8.38
C LEU A 122 -35.04 -8.68 -8.11
N GLU A 123 -35.17 -10.00 -8.10
CA GLU A 123 -36.34 -10.73 -7.59
C GLU A 123 -36.69 -10.34 -6.14
N HIS A 124 -35.68 -10.03 -5.32
CA HIS A 124 -35.87 -9.65 -3.92
C HIS A 124 -36.16 -8.15 -3.70
N ALA A 125 -36.32 -7.35 -4.77
CA ALA A 125 -36.55 -5.91 -4.68
C ALA A 125 -37.89 -5.48 -5.32
N PRO A 126 -39.04 -5.95 -4.80
CA PRO A 126 -40.36 -5.59 -5.33
C PRO A 126 -40.63 -4.08 -5.27
N GLU A 127 -40.07 -3.37 -4.27
CA GLU A 127 -40.19 -1.92 -4.10
C GLU A 127 -39.60 -1.13 -5.28
N VAL A 128 -38.47 -1.59 -5.85
CA VAL A 128 -37.85 -0.99 -7.03
C VAL A 128 -38.70 -1.24 -8.28
N LYS A 129 -39.23 -2.46 -8.46
CA LYS A 129 -40.11 -2.80 -9.58
C LYS A 129 -41.42 -2.00 -9.53
N GLU A 130 -42.01 -1.81 -8.35
CA GLU A 130 -43.23 -1.03 -8.17
C GLU A 130 -43.02 0.47 -8.44
N SER A 131 -41.97 1.07 -7.86
CA SER A 131 -41.62 2.47 -8.10
C SER A 131 -41.24 2.74 -9.56
N GLN A 132 -40.54 1.80 -10.21
CA GLN A 132 -40.27 1.84 -11.65
C GLN A 132 -41.57 1.83 -12.47
N ALA A 133 -42.53 0.97 -12.13
CA ALA A 133 -43.81 0.90 -12.84
C ALA A 133 -44.60 2.22 -12.72
N LYS A 134 -44.62 2.84 -11.53
CA LYS A 134 -45.25 4.16 -11.29
C LYS A 134 -44.57 5.26 -12.08
N LEU A 135 -43.23 5.27 -12.11
CA LEU A 135 -42.45 6.22 -12.90
C LEU A 135 -42.74 6.09 -14.40
N LEU A 136 -42.75 4.86 -14.91
CA LEU A 136 -43.08 4.59 -16.31
C LEU A 136 -44.53 4.95 -16.64
N ALA A 137 -45.47 4.75 -15.72
CA ALA A 137 -46.86 5.18 -15.89
C ALA A 137 -46.96 6.72 -15.97
N CYS A 138 -46.25 7.45 -15.11
CA CYS A 138 -46.25 8.91 -15.14
C CYS A 138 -45.70 9.45 -16.46
N TYR A 139 -44.55 8.93 -16.94
CA TYR A 139 -43.97 9.37 -18.21
C TYR A 139 -44.85 9.05 -19.41
N LYS A 140 -45.57 7.91 -19.39
CA LYS A 140 -46.51 7.57 -20.46
C LYS A 140 -47.73 8.49 -20.49
N ASN A 141 -48.19 8.94 -19.32
CA ASN A 141 -49.34 9.83 -19.21
C ASN A 141 -48.98 11.30 -19.50
N ASN A 142 -47.70 11.67 -19.38
CA ASN A 142 -47.20 13.05 -19.58
C ASN A 142 -46.05 13.12 -20.60
N PRO A 143 -46.28 12.78 -21.88
CA PRO A 143 -45.21 12.73 -22.89
C PRO A 143 -44.57 14.10 -23.19
N ASP A 144 -45.35 15.17 -23.14
CA ASP A 144 -44.88 16.54 -23.40
C ASP A 144 -44.43 17.28 -22.14
N ARG A 145 -44.64 16.68 -20.95
CA ARG A 145 -44.32 17.28 -19.64
C ARG A 145 -43.66 16.26 -18.70
N PRO A 146 -42.50 15.69 -19.06
CA PRO A 146 -41.81 14.71 -18.23
C PRO A 146 -41.34 15.28 -16.87
N LEU A 147 -41.17 16.60 -16.75
CA LEU A 147 -40.75 17.25 -15.50
C LEU A 147 -41.81 17.20 -14.40
N ASP A 148 -43.08 16.93 -14.73
CA ASP A 148 -44.15 16.79 -13.74
C ASP A 148 -44.02 15.48 -12.93
N CYS A 149 -43.26 14.50 -13.44
CA CYS A 149 -43.04 13.19 -12.81
C CYS A 149 -41.88 13.16 -11.80
N TRP A 150 -41.52 14.31 -11.22
CA TRP A 150 -40.35 14.45 -10.35
C TRP A 150 -40.52 13.68 -9.03
N GLU A 151 -41.75 13.53 -8.54
CA GLU A 151 -42.07 12.81 -7.31
C GLU A 151 -41.82 11.30 -7.48
N GLU A 152 -42.30 10.70 -8.59
CA GLU A 152 -42.07 9.29 -8.92
C GLU A 152 -40.58 9.01 -9.17
N VAL A 153 -39.84 9.97 -9.75
CA VAL A 153 -38.38 9.88 -9.88
C VAL A 153 -37.72 9.87 -8.50
N GLY A 154 -38.20 10.68 -7.56
CA GLY A 154 -37.74 10.72 -6.18
C GLY A 154 -37.91 9.37 -5.49
N HIS A 155 -39.11 8.79 -5.57
CA HIS A 155 -39.40 7.48 -4.99
C HIS A 155 -38.57 6.35 -5.62
N PHE A 156 -38.39 6.36 -6.94
CA PHE A 156 -37.54 5.38 -7.61
C PHE A 156 -36.07 5.49 -7.15
N LYS A 157 -35.53 6.70 -7.05
CA LYS A 157 -34.16 6.94 -6.56
C LYS A 157 -33.98 6.48 -5.11
N GLU A 158 -34.98 6.73 -4.26
CA GLU A 158 -34.93 6.28 -2.87
C GLU A 158 -34.94 4.75 -2.77
N ALA A 159 -35.82 4.08 -3.52
CA ALA A 159 -35.89 2.62 -3.56
C ALA A 159 -34.58 1.98 -4.06
N VAL A 160 -33.97 2.57 -5.10
CA VAL A 160 -32.66 2.12 -5.63
C VAL A 160 -31.55 2.36 -4.60
N SER A 161 -31.51 3.53 -3.96
CA SER A 161 -30.48 3.84 -2.95
C SER A 161 -30.54 2.90 -1.75
N LYS A 162 -31.75 2.49 -1.31
CA LYS A 162 -31.91 1.48 -0.26
C LYS A 162 -31.34 0.12 -0.70
N LEU A 163 -31.62 -0.30 -1.93
CA LEU A 163 -31.11 -1.56 -2.48
C LEU A 163 -29.58 -1.54 -2.64
N GLU A 164 -29.02 -0.45 -3.14
CA GLU A 164 -27.58 -0.27 -3.30
C GLU A 164 -26.86 -0.35 -1.94
N LYS A 165 -27.38 0.33 -0.91
CA LYS A 165 -26.84 0.25 0.46
C LYS A 165 -26.89 -1.19 0.98
N ALA A 166 -28.05 -1.84 0.89
CA ALA A 166 -28.20 -3.23 1.32
C ALA A 166 -27.26 -4.18 0.56
N SER A 167 -27.05 -3.95 -0.74
CA SER A 167 -26.12 -4.73 -1.56
C SER A 167 -24.66 -4.50 -1.15
N ILE A 168 -24.27 -3.25 -0.89
CA ILE A 168 -22.91 -2.90 -0.44
C ILE A 168 -22.65 -3.49 0.94
N ASP A 169 -23.57 -3.34 1.89
CA ASP A 169 -23.48 -3.93 3.23
C ASP A 169 -23.37 -5.45 3.13
N ALA A 170 -24.19 -6.07 2.28
CA ALA A 170 -24.13 -7.49 2.00
C ALA A 170 -22.75 -7.94 1.45
N ILE A 171 -22.08 -7.11 0.65
CA ILE A 171 -20.74 -7.37 0.08
C ILE A 171 -19.63 -7.14 1.11
N LEU A 172 -19.76 -6.16 2.00
CA LEU A 172 -18.72 -5.76 2.97
C LEU A 172 -18.79 -6.50 4.32
N MET A 173 -19.97 -6.98 4.74
CA MET A 173 -20.19 -7.73 5.98
C MET A 173 -19.56 -9.16 6.10
N PRO A 174 -19.01 -9.82 5.05
CA PRO A 174 -18.29 -11.09 5.26
C PRO A 174 -17.01 -10.94 6.09
N TYR A 175 -16.47 -9.73 6.28
CA TYR A 175 -15.18 -9.51 6.96
C TYR A 175 -15.25 -9.51 8.49
N GLU A 176 -16.38 -9.17 9.12
CA GLU A 176 -16.49 -9.08 10.59
C GLU A 176 -16.78 -10.43 11.27
N ASN A 177 -17.36 -11.40 10.55
CA ASN A 177 -17.60 -12.75 11.08
C ASN A 177 -16.38 -13.69 10.97
N LEU A 178 -15.26 -13.24 10.39
CA LEU A 178 -14.01 -14.03 10.31
C LEU A 178 -13.09 -13.81 11.52
N THR A 179 -13.36 -12.82 12.38
CA THR A 179 -12.58 -12.57 13.60
C THR A 179 -13.27 -13.02 14.89
N GLY A 180 -14.47 -13.60 14.81
CA GLY A 180 -15.28 -13.96 15.97
C GLY A 180 -15.64 -15.44 16.00
N THR A 181 -15.10 -16.17 16.99
CA THR A 181 -15.54 -17.50 17.44
C THR A 181 -15.21 -18.69 16.50
N GLY A 182 -14.06 -19.32 16.72
CA GLY A 182 -13.78 -20.62 16.10
C GLY A 182 -12.50 -21.30 16.58
N ILE A 183 -11.45 -20.55 16.91
CA ILE A 183 -10.13 -21.15 17.15
C ILE A 183 -9.85 -21.42 18.65
N HIS A 184 -10.67 -20.86 19.55
CA HIS A 184 -10.37 -20.93 21.00
C HIS A 184 -10.98 -22.13 21.74
N GLN A 185 -11.90 -22.89 21.13
CA GLN A 185 -12.60 -23.98 21.81
C GLN A 185 -11.99 -25.36 21.55
N ASP A 186 -11.28 -25.55 20.43
CA ASP A 186 -10.63 -26.81 20.10
C ASP A 186 -9.29 -27.00 20.85
N PHE A 187 -8.62 -25.91 21.24
CA PHE A 187 -7.36 -25.99 22.00
C PHE A 187 -7.56 -26.42 23.45
N VAL A 188 -8.72 -26.14 24.06
CA VAL A 188 -8.98 -26.45 25.48
C VAL A 188 -9.39 -27.91 25.70
N LYS A 189 -9.98 -28.57 24.69
CA LYS A 189 -10.38 -29.99 24.79
C LYS A 189 -9.24 -30.98 24.54
N SER A 190 -8.10 -30.53 24.02
CA SER A 190 -6.93 -31.41 23.79
C SER A 190 -5.97 -31.47 24.98
N LEU A 191 -6.27 -30.77 26.08
CA LEU A 191 -5.42 -30.65 27.28
C LEU A 191 -6.03 -31.24 28.55
N GLN A 192 -7.04 -32.10 28.41
CA GLN A 192 -7.63 -32.90 29.49
C GLN A 192 -7.81 -34.34 29.03
#